data_AF-A0A3D4PGK9-F1
#
_entry.id   AF-A0A3D4PGK9-F1
#
_cell.length_a   1.000
_cell.length_b   1.000
_cell.length_c   1.000
_cell.angle_alpha   90.00
_cell.angle_beta   90.00
_cell.angle_gamma   90.00
#
_symmetry.space_group_name_H-M   'P 1'
#
loop_
_entity.id
_entity.type
_entity.pdbx_description
1 polymer ?
#
loop_
_entity_poly.entity_id
_entity_poly.type
_entity_poly.pdbx_seq_one_letter_code
_entity_poly.pdbx_strand_id
1 'polypeptide(L)'
;MIENFLTPRLTGRRFDDHSIPLEFLRDLSVLEEMITEVAKWKYLEDHEERQRTPRSFTNGIELKLTGIEDGSVRPVISLILAGASLFAPENQLYFESARDAIIHAIGAAERNEPFKNFLPEKALSYFDRFGRSLQDGEAIEFIDQSSSTTARLTKETRRKLVLSSSSVNELSEETFVRGVIPEIDQQKLSFHIQPAYGKRIKAPLSPQHDDVILKASNGYKDRVLVLVQGIGKFDRQERLKEFESVEHVSILDPLDVSARLDELRILRDGWLEGFGKKLDSNGLDWLSLQFEQQFPDDVQLPYLFPTEQGNISAEWSLETNEITLEINLVSHTASWHLLNLESQHEQVLQFNLDDVTDWENLVTKLRQLQENNA
;
A
#
# COMPACT_ATOMS: atom_id res chain seq x y z
N MET A 1 14.31 17.14 31.08
CA MET A 1 13.70 18.26 30.32
C MET A 1 12.95 17.64 29.14
N ILE A 2 11.80 18.19 28.74
CA ILE A 2 11.06 17.77 27.54
C ILE A 2 11.23 18.89 26.53
N GLU A 3 11.81 18.58 25.38
CA GLU A 3 11.99 19.55 24.29
C GLU A 3 11.28 19.06 23.04
N ASN A 4 10.57 19.95 22.35
CA ASN A 4 9.94 19.63 21.07
C ASN A 4 11.04 19.38 20.04
N PHE A 5 11.16 18.13 19.61
CA PHE A 5 12.28 17.67 18.79
C PHE A 5 11.92 17.65 17.30
N LEU A 6 10.73 17.15 16.97
CA LEU A 6 10.23 17.02 15.60
C LEU A 6 8.71 17.11 15.57
N THR A 7 8.17 17.82 14.58
CA THR A 7 6.72 17.96 14.34
C THR A 7 6.42 17.78 12.84
N PRO A 8 6.62 16.58 12.27
CA PRO A 8 6.40 16.37 10.86
C PRO A 8 4.91 16.54 10.53
N ARG A 9 4.62 16.97 9.31
CA ARG A 9 3.25 17.11 8.80
C ARG A 9 2.94 15.90 7.92
N LEU A 10 1.90 15.14 8.25
CA LEU A 10 1.42 14.05 7.42
C LEU A 10 0.39 14.57 6.43
N THR A 11 0.57 14.24 5.14
CA THR A 11 -0.33 14.66 4.07
C THR A 11 -0.77 13.47 3.22
N GLY A 12 -2.02 13.51 2.76
CA GLY A 12 -2.64 12.43 2.00
C GLY A 12 -3.98 11.99 2.57
N ARG A 13 -4.76 11.24 1.79
CA ARG A 13 -6.17 10.92 2.06
C ARG A 13 -6.41 10.30 3.45
N ARG A 14 -5.51 9.43 3.92
CA ARG A 14 -5.65 8.77 5.23
C ARG A 14 -5.46 9.71 6.43
N PHE A 15 -4.87 10.89 6.21
CA PHE A 15 -4.59 11.88 7.23
C PHE A 15 -5.60 13.04 7.23
N ASP A 16 -6.59 13.05 6.34
CA ASP A 16 -7.53 14.17 6.19
C ASP A 16 -8.47 14.31 7.42
N ASP A 17 -8.86 13.19 8.04
CA ASP A 17 -9.76 13.15 9.21
C ASP A 17 -9.03 13.38 10.55
N HIS A 18 -7.91 14.10 10.54
CA HIS A 18 -7.10 14.38 11.74
C HIS A 18 -6.65 13.14 12.54
N SER A 19 -6.53 11.99 11.88
CA SER A 19 -6.15 10.72 12.51
C SER A 19 -4.79 10.20 12.00
N ILE A 20 -4.10 9.43 12.83
CA ILE A 20 -2.89 8.69 12.46
C ILE A 20 -3.21 7.20 12.48
N PRO A 21 -3.11 6.49 11.34
CA PRO A 21 -3.20 5.03 11.31
C PRO A 21 -2.17 4.40 12.26
N LEU A 22 -2.57 3.41 13.06
CA LEU A 22 -1.68 2.79 14.06
C LEU A 22 -0.42 2.17 13.43
N GLU A 23 -0.51 1.68 12.20
CA GLU A 23 0.62 1.16 11.44
C GLU A 23 1.72 2.21 11.23
N PHE A 24 1.37 3.49 11.12
CA PHE A 24 2.33 4.59 10.95
C PHE A 24 3.25 4.77 12.17
N LEU A 25 2.82 4.31 13.35
CA LEU A 25 3.69 4.29 14.53
C LEU A 25 4.91 3.38 14.34
N ARG A 26 4.83 2.36 13.46
CA ARG A 26 5.97 1.53 13.08
C ARG A 26 7.02 2.36 12.33
N ASP A 27 6.59 3.24 11.41
CA ASP A 27 7.50 4.16 10.72
C ASP A 27 8.19 5.11 11.69
N LEU A 28 7.46 5.66 12.67
CA LEU A 28 8.04 6.52 13.70
C LEU A 28 9.05 5.78 14.59
N SER A 29 8.81 4.51 14.90
CA SER A 29 9.77 3.68 15.63
C SER A 29 11.07 3.47 14.83
N VAL A 30 10.98 3.28 13.51
CA VAL A 30 12.17 3.18 12.64
C VAL A 30 12.91 4.52 12.57
N LEU A 31 12.19 5.65 12.57
CA LEU A 31 12.80 6.98 12.61
C LEU A 31 13.61 7.19 13.90
N GLU A 32 13.11 6.75 15.06
CA GLU A 32 13.86 6.78 16.33
C GLU A 32 15.14 5.95 16.26
N GLU A 33 15.08 4.72 15.72
CA GLU A 33 16.26 3.88 15.49
C GLU A 33 17.28 4.58 14.57
N MET A 34 16.80 5.16 13.48
CA MET A 34 17.61 5.86 12.50
C MET A 34 18.31 7.09 13.09
N ILE A 35 17.58 7.94 13.83
CA ILE A 35 18.13 9.11 14.53
C ILE A 35 19.23 8.67 15.49
N THR A 36 18.98 7.59 16.25
CA THR A 36 19.96 7.06 17.22
C THR A 36 21.25 6.62 16.55
N GLU A 37 21.17 5.89 15.43
CA GLU A 37 22.37 5.43 14.72
C GLU A 37 23.12 6.57 14.01
N VAL A 38 22.39 7.54 13.44
CA VAL A 38 23.01 8.72 12.83
C VAL A 38 23.67 9.60 13.90
N ALA A 39 23.08 9.73 15.09
CA ALA A 39 23.67 10.46 16.21
C ALA A 39 24.99 9.82 16.68
N LYS A 40 25.03 8.48 16.78
CA LYS A 40 26.26 7.74 17.08
C LYS A 40 27.33 7.95 16.01
N TRP A 41 26.93 7.97 14.73
CA TRP A 41 27.85 8.24 13.63
C TRP A 41 28.43 9.67 13.71
N LYS A 42 27.58 10.69 13.93
CA LYS A 42 28.02 12.08 14.13
C LYS A 42 28.96 12.23 15.32
N TYR A 43 28.70 11.54 16.42
CA TYR A 43 29.61 11.52 17.56
C TYR A 43 31.01 11.00 17.20
N LEU A 44 31.08 9.95 16.40
CA LEU A 44 32.36 9.36 15.97
C LEU A 44 33.08 10.20 14.92
N GLU A 45 32.35 10.97 14.12
CA GLU A 45 32.91 11.95 13.18
C GLU A 45 33.66 13.07 13.93
N ASP A 46 33.09 13.55 15.05
CA ASP A 46 33.72 14.56 15.91
C ASP A 46 34.84 14.02 16.82
N HIS A 47 34.93 12.69 16.99
CA HIS A 47 35.87 12.02 17.90
C HIS A 47 36.65 10.93 17.15
N GLU A 48 37.48 11.34 16.20
CA GLU A 48 38.27 10.44 15.34
C GLU A 48 39.15 9.45 16.12
N GLU A 49 39.53 9.76 17.37
CA GLU A 49 40.31 8.87 18.23
C GLU A 49 39.52 7.66 18.75
N ARG A 50 38.20 7.67 18.61
CA ARG A 50 37.31 6.63 19.14
C ARG A 50 36.82 5.70 18.04
N GLN A 51 36.90 4.40 18.31
CA GLN A 51 36.34 3.36 17.43
C GLN A 51 34.88 3.00 17.76
N ARG A 52 34.37 3.44 18.92
CA ARG A 52 33.02 3.14 19.39
C ARG A 52 32.46 4.26 20.26
N THR A 53 31.16 4.42 20.25
CA THR A 53 30.47 5.34 21.16
C THR A 53 30.53 4.83 22.61
N PRO A 54 30.38 5.72 23.61
CA PRO A 54 30.21 5.31 25.00
C PRO A 54 29.04 4.33 25.17
N ARG A 55 29.18 3.35 26.08
CA ARG A 55 28.07 2.40 26.38
C ARG A 55 26.80 3.10 26.83
N SER A 56 26.93 4.27 27.44
CA SER A 56 25.83 5.10 27.95
C SER A 56 25.42 6.22 26.99
N PHE A 57 25.77 6.14 25.69
CA PHE A 57 25.50 7.22 24.73
C PHE A 57 24.02 7.58 24.65
N THR A 58 23.14 6.58 24.66
CA THR A 58 21.69 6.72 24.63
C THR A 58 21.05 6.72 26.01
N ASN A 59 21.83 6.62 27.10
CA ASN A 59 21.26 6.51 28.44
C ASN A 59 20.58 7.82 28.84
N GLY A 60 19.29 7.73 29.15
CA GLY A 60 18.49 8.87 29.57
C GLY A 60 18.09 9.81 28.42
N ILE A 61 18.21 9.36 27.17
CA ILE A 61 17.66 10.04 26.00
C ILE A 61 16.58 9.14 25.41
N GLU A 62 15.35 9.64 25.34
CA GLU A 62 14.21 8.92 24.78
C GLU A 62 13.44 9.85 23.82
N LEU A 63 13.04 9.35 22.66
CA LEU A 63 12.09 10.04 21.78
C LEU A 63 10.69 9.54 22.10
N LYS A 64 9.74 10.45 22.33
CA LYS A 64 8.34 10.08 22.59
C LYS A 64 7.38 10.88 21.75
N LEU A 65 6.38 10.21 21.22
CA LEU A 65 5.18 10.86 20.71
C LEU A 65 4.39 11.41 21.92
N THR A 66 4.33 12.73 22.04
CA THR A 66 3.72 13.44 23.18
C THR A 66 2.36 14.05 22.85
N GLY A 67 2.02 14.16 21.57
CA GLY A 67 0.73 14.67 21.13
C GLY A 67 0.53 14.57 19.62
N ILE A 68 -0.65 14.99 19.18
CA ILE A 68 -1.00 15.21 17.78
C ILE A 68 -1.64 16.60 17.73
N GLU A 69 -1.08 17.53 16.95
CA GLU A 69 -1.60 18.90 16.82
C GLU A 69 -2.66 19.02 15.70
N ASP A 70 -3.55 20.00 15.87
CA ASP A 70 -4.61 20.34 14.91
C ASP A 70 -4.04 20.91 13.60
N GLY A 71 -4.60 20.49 12.46
CA GLY A 71 -4.21 20.94 11.12
C GLY A 71 -3.14 20.07 10.46
N SER A 72 -3.56 19.25 9.50
CA SER A 72 -2.70 18.31 8.74
C SER A 72 -1.88 17.39 9.64
N VAL A 73 -2.57 16.58 10.47
CA VAL A 73 -2.04 15.50 11.33
C VAL A 73 -0.54 15.63 11.65
N ARG A 74 -0.24 16.32 12.76
CA ARG A 74 1.14 16.63 13.16
C ARG A 74 1.51 15.86 14.43
N PRO A 75 2.15 14.68 14.33
CA PRO A 75 2.69 14.03 15.52
C PRO A 75 3.76 14.91 16.16
N VAL A 76 3.62 15.18 17.46
CA VAL A 76 4.62 15.91 18.24
C VAL A 76 5.56 14.89 18.87
N ILE A 77 6.80 14.87 18.39
CA ILE A 77 7.86 14.02 18.95
C ILE A 77 8.75 14.89 19.82
N SER A 78 8.85 14.53 21.09
CA SER A 78 9.68 15.23 22.07
C SER A 78 10.91 14.40 22.44
N LEU A 79 12.05 15.08 22.60
CA LEU A 79 13.25 14.50 23.19
C LEU A 79 13.15 14.65 24.71
N ILE A 80 13.20 13.52 25.41
CA ILE A 80 13.12 13.46 26.87
C ILE A 80 14.50 13.13 27.42
N LEU A 81 14.99 14.02 28.27
CA LEU A 81 16.23 13.85 29.01
C LEU A 81 15.92 13.44 30.46
N ALA A 82 16.27 12.21 30.84
CA ALA A 82 16.15 11.72 32.20
C ALA A 82 17.25 12.34 33.08
N GLY A 83 16.84 13.18 34.04
CA GLY A 83 17.77 13.87 34.95
C GLY A 83 18.31 12.94 36.03
N ALA A 84 19.61 12.61 35.95
CA ALA A 84 20.56 12.29 37.04
C ALA A 84 21.83 11.56 36.55
N SER A 85 22.21 11.67 35.27
CA SER A 85 23.53 11.24 34.79
C SER A 85 24.44 12.46 34.62
N LEU A 86 25.69 12.36 35.10
CA LEU A 86 26.72 13.40 35.09
C LEU A 86 27.13 13.91 33.67
N PHE A 87 26.51 13.41 32.59
CA PHE A 87 26.93 13.63 31.19
C PHE A 87 25.77 13.90 30.20
N ALA A 88 24.67 14.53 30.63
CA ALA A 88 23.44 14.65 29.82
C ALA A 88 23.30 15.83 28.80
N PRO A 89 24.10 16.92 28.77
CA PRO A 89 23.92 18.00 27.78
C PRO A 89 24.57 17.76 26.41
N GLU A 90 25.75 17.13 26.35
CA GLU A 90 26.56 17.09 25.11
C GLU A 90 25.99 16.13 24.05
N ASN A 91 25.39 15.02 24.47
CA ASN A 91 24.84 14.04 23.53
C ASN A 91 23.60 14.55 22.79
N GLN A 92 22.83 15.45 23.40
CA GLN A 92 21.64 16.06 22.80
C GLN A 92 21.95 16.68 21.44
N LEU A 93 23.08 17.39 21.32
CA LEU A 93 23.52 18.04 20.09
C LEU A 93 23.70 17.04 18.94
N TYR A 94 24.13 15.80 19.23
CA TYR A 94 24.26 14.76 18.22
C TYR A 94 22.90 14.23 17.73
N PHE A 95 21.88 14.21 18.59
CA PHE A 95 20.51 13.86 18.18
C PHE A 95 19.90 14.95 17.31
N GLU A 96 20.10 16.22 17.66
CA GLU A 96 19.68 17.36 16.83
C GLU A 96 20.40 17.38 15.47
N SER A 97 21.72 17.18 15.47
CA SER A 97 22.50 17.06 14.24
C SER A 97 22.05 15.87 13.38
N ALA A 98 21.70 14.74 14.00
CA ALA A 98 21.17 13.58 13.31
C ALA A 98 19.82 13.85 12.67
N ARG A 99 18.90 14.51 13.38
CA ARG A 99 17.61 14.96 12.85
C ARG A 99 17.82 15.82 11.61
N ASP A 100 18.66 16.85 11.71
CA ASP A 100 18.89 17.80 10.62
C ASP A 100 19.52 17.11 9.41
N ALA A 101 20.50 16.21 9.64
CA ALA A 101 21.11 15.42 8.57
C ALA A 101 20.10 14.53 7.82
N ILE A 102 19.15 13.92 8.54
CA ILE A 102 18.08 13.12 7.93
C ILE A 102 17.15 14.01 7.09
N ILE A 103 16.72 15.16 7.62
CA ILE A 103 15.85 16.11 6.92
C ILE A 103 16.54 16.65 5.65
N HIS A 104 17.82 17.01 5.75
CA HIS A 104 18.61 17.50 4.62
C HIS A 104 18.78 16.43 3.55
N ALA A 105 19.02 15.17 3.93
CA ALA A 105 19.10 14.08 2.98
C ALA A 105 17.78 13.85 2.22
N ILE A 106 16.65 13.90 2.93
CA ILE A 106 15.31 13.79 2.32
C ILE A 106 15.08 14.94 1.35
N GLY A 107 15.33 16.18 1.78
CA GLY A 107 15.13 17.35 0.93
C GLY A 107 16.05 17.38 -0.30
N ALA A 108 17.31 16.96 -0.15
CA ALA A 108 18.22 16.83 -1.27
C ALA A 108 17.76 15.73 -2.25
N ALA A 109 17.29 14.58 -1.76
CA ALA A 109 16.74 13.52 -2.60
C ALA A 109 15.48 13.95 -3.35
N GLU A 110 14.60 14.72 -2.71
CA GLU A 110 13.41 15.32 -3.34
C GLU A 110 13.81 16.25 -4.50
N ARG A 111 14.82 17.10 -4.30
CA ARG A 111 15.34 18.04 -5.32
C ARG A 111 16.30 17.41 -6.34
N ASN A 112 16.55 16.09 -6.26
CA ASN A 112 17.56 15.37 -7.07
C ASN A 112 19.00 15.91 -6.90
N GLU A 113 19.33 16.39 -5.71
CA GLU A 113 20.66 16.84 -5.32
C GLU A 113 21.45 15.70 -4.66
N PRO A 114 22.80 15.77 -4.63
CA PRO A 114 23.62 14.80 -3.92
C PRO A 114 23.32 14.79 -2.41
N PHE A 115 22.79 13.68 -1.89
CA PHE A 115 22.43 13.53 -0.47
C PHE A 115 23.38 12.64 0.34
N LYS A 116 24.30 11.92 -0.30
CA LYS A 116 25.28 11.03 0.36
C LYS A 116 26.26 11.77 1.29
N ASN A 117 26.33 13.10 1.20
CA ASN A 117 27.14 13.93 2.08
C ASN A 117 26.47 14.15 3.44
N PHE A 118 25.15 13.96 3.54
CA PHE A 118 24.41 14.18 4.79
C PHE A 118 24.33 12.91 5.64
N LEU A 119 24.22 11.74 5.01
CA LEU A 119 24.02 10.46 5.69
C LEU A 119 25.03 9.40 5.26
N PRO A 120 25.53 8.57 6.20
CA PRO A 120 26.34 7.41 5.86
C PRO A 120 25.48 6.37 5.12
N GLU A 121 26.12 5.58 4.27
CA GLU A 121 25.42 4.59 3.43
C GLU A 121 24.59 3.58 4.23
N LYS A 122 25.06 3.19 5.43
CA LYS A 122 24.31 2.31 6.34
C LYS A 122 23.00 2.95 6.80
N ALA A 123 22.97 4.27 7.01
CA ALA A 123 21.75 4.97 7.41
C ALA A 123 20.70 4.98 6.28
N LEU A 124 21.12 4.96 5.01
CA LEU A 124 20.19 4.90 3.88
C LEU A 124 19.33 3.63 3.88
N SER A 125 19.83 2.52 4.45
CA SER A 125 19.06 1.27 4.55
C SER A 125 17.84 1.37 5.47
N TYR A 126 17.80 2.34 6.39
CA TYR A 126 16.63 2.54 7.26
C TYR A 126 15.39 2.98 6.48
N PHE A 127 15.57 3.68 5.36
CA PHE A 127 14.46 4.05 4.46
C PHE A 127 13.79 2.82 3.82
N ASP A 128 14.38 1.62 3.89
CA ASP A 128 13.68 0.40 3.48
C ASP A 128 12.49 0.09 4.40
N ARG A 129 12.58 0.45 5.68
CA ARG A 129 11.48 0.33 6.65
C ARG A 129 10.77 1.65 6.92
N PHE A 130 11.48 2.78 6.91
CA PHE A 130 10.93 4.10 7.17
C PHE A 130 10.24 4.69 5.94
N GLY A 131 8.97 5.07 6.10
CA GLY A 131 8.08 5.52 5.04
C GLY A 131 7.54 4.38 4.18
N ARG A 132 7.61 3.12 4.66
CA ARG A 132 7.19 1.94 3.87
C ARG A 132 5.68 1.84 3.73
N SER A 133 4.94 2.34 4.71
CA SER A 133 3.47 2.37 4.74
C SER A 133 2.87 3.50 3.89
N LEU A 134 3.69 4.41 3.33
CA LEU A 134 3.20 5.54 2.53
C LEU A 134 2.55 5.04 1.23
N GLN A 135 1.30 5.44 1.02
CA GLN A 135 0.55 5.18 -0.20
C GLN A 135 0.81 6.27 -1.26
N ASP A 136 0.31 6.02 -2.47
CA ASP A 136 0.42 6.99 -3.56
C ASP A 136 -0.35 8.28 -3.22
N GLY A 137 0.30 9.43 -3.39
CA GLY A 137 -0.23 10.74 -2.98
C GLY A 137 -0.01 11.10 -1.51
N GLU A 138 0.61 10.23 -0.71
CA GLU A 138 0.96 10.52 0.68
C GLU A 138 2.41 11.01 0.86
N ALA A 139 2.64 11.83 1.88
CA ALA A 139 3.97 12.30 2.24
C ALA A 139 4.13 12.55 3.75
N ILE A 140 5.38 12.41 4.21
CA ILE A 140 5.83 12.96 5.49
C ILE A 140 6.65 14.22 5.19
N GLU A 141 6.18 15.36 5.68
CA GLU A 141 6.84 16.63 5.45
C GLU A 141 7.56 17.11 6.71
N PHE A 142 8.85 17.43 6.55
CA PHE A 142 9.68 17.96 7.62
C PHE A 142 10.03 19.40 7.32
N ILE A 143 9.88 20.28 8.32
CA ILE A 143 10.32 21.66 8.23
C ILE A 143 11.79 21.70 8.63
N ASP A 144 12.65 22.12 7.70
CA ASP A 144 14.05 22.40 8.00
C ASP A 144 14.13 23.72 8.77
N GLN A 145 14.49 23.63 10.05
CA GLN A 145 14.62 24.78 10.94
C GLN A 145 15.70 25.76 10.46
N SER A 146 16.70 25.29 9.72
CA SER A 146 17.83 26.11 9.26
C SER A 146 17.55 26.91 7.99
N SER A 147 16.66 26.42 7.12
CA SER A 147 16.43 27.01 5.79
C SER A 147 14.98 27.44 5.53
N SER A 148 14.06 27.17 6.46
CA SER A 148 12.61 27.31 6.27
C SER A 148 12.06 26.55 5.04
N THR A 149 12.83 25.61 4.49
CA THR A 149 12.37 24.75 3.39
C THR A 149 11.68 23.52 3.95
N THR A 150 10.79 22.93 3.17
CA THR A 150 10.11 21.69 3.53
C THR A 150 10.74 20.54 2.76
N ALA A 151 11.18 19.51 3.47
CA ALA A 151 11.64 18.26 2.89
C ALA A 151 10.50 17.24 2.90
N ARG A 152 10.21 16.62 1.76
CA ARG A 152 9.10 15.67 1.63
C ARG A 152 9.58 14.26 1.37
N LEU A 153 9.30 13.37 2.31
CA LEU A 153 9.44 11.94 2.11
C LEU A 153 8.15 11.39 1.50
N THR A 154 8.19 11.15 0.21
CA THR A 154 7.17 10.39 -0.56
C THR A 154 7.69 8.99 -0.86
N LYS A 155 6.83 8.12 -1.41
CA LYS A 155 7.24 6.81 -1.95
C LYS A 155 8.39 6.95 -2.97
N GLU A 156 8.33 7.97 -3.82
CA GLU A 156 9.38 8.26 -4.82
C GLU A 156 10.70 8.71 -4.16
N THR A 157 10.64 9.68 -3.24
CA THR A 157 11.84 10.17 -2.53
C THR A 157 12.48 9.05 -1.70
N ARG A 158 11.67 8.24 -1.02
CA ARG A 158 12.10 7.04 -0.28
C ARG A 158 12.84 6.07 -1.19
N ARG A 159 12.27 5.72 -2.35
CA ARG A 159 12.89 4.82 -3.33
C ARG A 159 14.28 5.32 -3.76
N LYS A 160 14.42 6.62 -4.04
CA LYS A 160 15.73 7.22 -4.40
C LYS A 160 16.76 7.06 -3.28
N LEU A 161 16.36 7.30 -2.03
CA LEU A 161 17.22 7.18 -0.85
C LEU A 161 17.70 5.74 -0.66
N VAL A 162 16.78 4.77 -0.69
CA VAL A 162 17.08 3.34 -0.49
C VAL A 162 17.99 2.79 -1.58
N LEU A 163 17.63 3.00 -2.85
CA LEU A 163 18.36 2.44 -4.00
C LEU A 163 19.74 3.08 -4.23
N SER A 164 20.05 4.17 -3.52
CA SER A 164 21.37 4.80 -3.57
C SER A 164 22.40 4.12 -2.67
N SER A 165 21.98 3.21 -1.79
CA SER A 165 22.87 2.31 -1.06
C SER A 165 23.35 1.19 -2.00
N SER A 166 24.67 1.04 -2.14
CA SER A 166 25.30 -0.02 -2.94
C SER A 166 24.98 -1.42 -2.42
N SER A 167 24.64 -1.53 -1.13
CA SER A 167 24.23 -2.79 -0.50
C SER A 167 22.79 -3.21 -0.80
N VAL A 168 21.98 -2.32 -1.38
CA VAL A 168 20.54 -2.53 -1.58
C VAL A 168 20.24 -2.70 -3.08
N ASN A 169 19.82 -3.92 -3.44
CA ASN A 169 19.38 -4.26 -4.79
C ASN A 169 17.86 -4.42 -4.90
N GLU A 170 17.18 -4.49 -3.75
CA GLU A 170 15.76 -4.78 -3.63
C GLU A 170 15.14 -3.81 -2.61
N LEU A 171 13.92 -3.38 -2.84
CA LEU A 171 13.16 -2.48 -1.98
C LEU A 171 11.97 -3.22 -1.39
N SER A 172 11.76 -3.10 -0.09
CA SER A 172 10.61 -3.68 0.58
C SER A 172 9.43 -2.71 0.53
N GLU A 173 8.27 -3.13 0.02
CA GLU A 173 7.04 -2.32 0.04
C GLU A 173 5.87 -3.15 0.52
N GLU A 174 4.91 -2.51 1.18
CA GLU A 174 3.61 -3.12 1.44
C GLU A 174 2.90 -3.38 0.12
N THR A 175 2.38 -4.60 -0.05
CA THR A 175 1.75 -5.01 -1.30
C THR A 175 0.76 -6.14 -1.07
N PHE A 176 -0.04 -6.38 -2.10
CA PHE A 176 -0.96 -7.49 -2.14
C PHE A 176 -0.95 -8.14 -3.53
N VAL A 177 -1.30 -9.42 -3.57
CA VAL A 177 -1.39 -10.19 -4.81
C VAL A 177 -2.63 -11.06 -4.76
N ARG A 178 -3.44 -11.00 -5.82
CA ARG A 178 -4.54 -11.93 -6.08
C ARG A 178 -4.05 -13.05 -6.99
N GLY A 179 -4.50 -14.28 -6.73
CA GLY A 179 -4.12 -15.41 -7.56
C GLY A 179 -4.51 -16.75 -6.98
N VAL A 180 -3.85 -17.80 -7.47
CA VAL A 180 -4.07 -19.19 -7.05
C VAL A 180 -2.79 -19.78 -6.47
N ILE A 181 -2.89 -20.81 -5.62
CA ILE A 181 -1.73 -21.43 -4.96
C ILE A 181 -1.45 -22.82 -5.58
N PRO A 182 -0.59 -22.92 -6.60
CA PRO A 182 -0.28 -24.20 -7.24
C PRO A 182 0.58 -25.15 -6.40
N GLU A 183 1.35 -24.63 -5.44
CA GLU A 183 2.40 -25.41 -4.77
C GLU A 183 2.70 -24.88 -3.36
N ILE A 184 2.89 -25.82 -2.43
CA ILE A 184 3.38 -25.58 -1.07
C ILE A 184 4.61 -26.48 -0.83
N ASP A 185 5.71 -25.87 -0.42
CA ASP A 185 6.92 -26.55 0.05
C ASP A 185 6.92 -26.55 1.58
N GLN A 186 6.46 -27.66 2.17
CA GLN A 186 6.38 -27.84 3.62
C GLN A 186 7.77 -27.95 4.28
N GLN A 187 8.80 -28.39 3.54
CA GLN A 187 10.15 -28.49 4.09
C GLN A 187 10.78 -27.11 4.23
N LYS A 188 10.57 -26.23 3.25
CA LYS A 188 11.08 -24.85 3.27
C LYS A 188 10.14 -23.85 3.95
N LEU A 189 8.96 -24.28 4.38
CA LEU A 189 7.90 -23.43 4.90
C LEU A 189 7.64 -22.25 3.96
N SER A 190 7.32 -22.57 2.69
CA SER A 190 7.03 -21.56 1.68
C SER A 190 5.96 -22.05 0.71
N PHE A 191 5.25 -21.12 0.08
CA PHE A 191 4.32 -21.42 -1.00
C PHE A 191 4.56 -20.48 -2.19
N HIS A 192 3.97 -20.79 -3.33
CA HIS A 192 3.95 -19.90 -4.47
C HIS A 192 2.52 -19.46 -4.75
N ILE A 193 2.33 -18.14 -4.91
CA ILE A 193 1.12 -17.58 -5.51
C ILE A 193 1.35 -17.38 -7.00
N GLN A 194 0.38 -17.77 -7.81
CA GLN A 194 0.35 -17.54 -9.25
C GLN A 194 -0.71 -16.47 -9.52
N PRO A 195 -0.29 -15.22 -9.84
CA PRO A 195 -1.23 -14.18 -10.23
C PRO A 195 -1.86 -14.49 -11.60
N ALA A 196 -2.89 -13.72 -11.97
CA ALA A 196 -3.53 -13.79 -13.29
C ALA A 196 -2.52 -13.65 -14.44
N TYR A 197 -1.49 -12.83 -14.24
CA TYR A 197 -0.37 -12.65 -15.16
C TYR A 197 0.98 -12.60 -14.46
N GLY A 198 2.04 -12.74 -15.26
CA GLY A 198 3.40 -12.65 -14.76
C GLY A 198 3.91 -13.99 -14.22
N LYS A 199 4.90 -13.90 -13.32
CA LYS A 199 5.59 -15.06 -12.76
C LYS A 199 4.94 -15.47 -11.44
N ARG A 200 5.15 -16.73 -11.06
CA ARG A 200 4.85 -17.17 -9.70
C ARG A 200 5.72 -16.41 -8.70
N ILE A 201 5.10 -15.99 -7.62
CA ILE A 201 5.72 -15.18 -6.57
C ILE A 201 5.82 -16.08 -5.34
N LYS A 202 7.03 -16.22 -4.82
CA LYS A 202 7.28 -17.00 -3.61
C LYS A 202 6.84 -16.21 -2.38
N ALA A 203 6.28 -16.88 -1.39
CA ALA A 203 5.93 -16.30 -0.11
C ALA A 203 6.25 -17.27 1.05
N PRO A 204 6.63 -16.76 2.23
CA PRO A 204 6.82 -17.58 3.42
C PRO A 204 5.47 -18.14 3.91
N LEU A 205 5.48 -19.40 4.34
CA LEU A 205 4.35 -20.04 4.98
C LEU A 205 4.49 -19.87 6.50
N SER A 206 3.58 -19.11 7.10
CA SER A 206 3.50 -18.94 8.55
C SER A 206 2.37 -19.79 9.14
N PRO A 207 2.54 -20.38 10.34
CA PRO A 207 1.54 -21.28 10.94
C PRO A 207 0.13 -20.69 11.05
N GLN A 208 0.03 -19.37 11.20
CA GLN A 208 -1.24 -18.63 11.29
C GLN A 208 -2.05 -18.64 9.98
N HIS A 209 -1.45 -18.98 8.84
CA HIS A 209 -2.11 -19.01 7.53
C HIS A 209 -2.18 -20.42 6.92
N ASP A 210 -1.61 -21.44 7.58
CA ASP A 210 -1.49 -22.81 7.06
C ASP A 210 -2.82 -23.37 6.54
N ASP A 211 -3.90 -23.24 7.34
CA ASP A 211 -5.21 -23.79 6.99
C ASP A 211 -5.78 -23.17 5.70
N VAL A 212 -5.66 -21.84 5.55
CA VAL A 212 -6.17 -21.11 4.38
C VAL A 212 -5.35 -21.46 3.15
N ILE A 213 -4.02 -21.51 3.29
CA ILE A 213 -3.09 -21.84 2.20
C ILE A 213 -3.28 -23.28 1.73
N LEU A 214 -3.42 -24.24 2.64
CA LEU A 214 -3.69 -25.64 2.31
C LEU A 214 -5.04 -25.80 1.61
N LYS A 215 -6.09 -25.14 2.10
CA LYS A 215 -7.41 -25.14 1.47
C LYS A 215 -7.35 -24.60 0.04
N ALA A 216 -6.70 -23.46 -0.16
CA ALA A 216 -6.52 -22.86 -1.48
C ALA A 216 -5.71 -23.74 -2.43
N SER A 217 -4.64 -24.38 -1.93
CA SER A 217 -3.83 -25.28 -2.76
C SER A 217 -4.57 -26.55 -3.16
N ASN A 218 -5.34 -27.15 -2.25
CA ASN A 218 -6.19 -28.29 -2.58
C ASN A 218 -7.28 -27.92 -3.61
N GLY A 219 -7.80 -26.69 -3.54
CA GLY A 219 -8.76 -26.13 -4.48
C GLY A 219 -8.15 -25.56 -5.78
N TYR A 220 -6.87 -25.77 -6.04
CA TYR A 220 -6.19 -25.19 -7.22
C TYR A 220 -6.87 -25.56 -8.55
N LYS A 221 -7.34 -26.81 -8.68
CA LYS A 221 -8.02 -27.28 -9.91
C LYS A 221 -9.36 -26.59 -10.14
N ASP A 222 -10.05 -26.25 -9.06
CA ASP A 222 -11.30 -25.51 -9.07
C ASP A 222 -11.07 -23.99 -9.12
N ARG A 223 -9.81 -23.56 -9.29
CA ARG A 223 -9.36 -22.17 -9.32
C ARG A 223 -9.77 -21.37 -8.07
N VAL A 224 -9.63 -21.95 -6.88
CA VAL A 224 -9.82 -21.20 -5.63
C VAL A 224 -8.86 -20.00 -5.58
N LEU A 225 -9.43 -18.80 -5.66
CA LEU A 225 -8.72 -17.53 -5.62
C LEU A 225 -8.38 -17.15 -4.18
N VAL A 226 -7.23 -16.51 -4.02
CA VAL A 226 -6.79 -15.94 -2.74
C VAL A 226 -6.25 -14.53 -2.93
N LEU A 227 -6.36 -13.74 -1.87
CA LEU A 227 -5.63 -12.49 -1.68
C LEU A 227 -4.54 -12.73 -0.65
N VAL A 228 -3.29 -12.40 -1.00
CA VAL A 228 -2.14 -12.44 -0.10
C VAL A 228 -1.64 -11.01 0.10
N GLN A 229 -1.58 -10.55 1.35
CA GLN A 229 -1.12 -9.21 1.72
C GLN A 229 0.11 -9.31 2.63
N GLY A 230 1.06 -8.40 2.46
CA GLY A 230 2.22 -8.29 3.34
C GLY A 230 3.35 -7.46 2.74
N ILE A 231 4.58 -7.76 3.12
CA ILE A 231 5.77 -7.03 2.66
C ILE A 231 6.37 -7.77 1.48
N GLY A 232 6.39 -7.12 0.32
CA GLY A 232 7.00 -7.62 -0.92
C GLY A 232 8.37 -7.01 -1.18
N LYS A 233 9.28 -7.79 -1.76
CA LYS A 233 10.57 -7.31 -2.26
C LYS A 233 10.50 -7.01 -3.75
N PHE A 234 10.82 -5.77 -4.11
CA PHE A 234 10.77 -5.26 -5.47
C PHE A 234 12.17 -5.04 -6.02
N ASP A 235 12.38 -5.36 -7.29
CA ASP A 235 13.61 -4.98 -7.98
C ASP A 235 13.62 -3.50 -8.39
N ARG A 236 14.72 -3.05 -9.00
CA ARG A 236 14.86 -1.68 -9.53
C ARG A 236 13.88 -1.34 -10.66
N GLN A 237 13.19 -2.32 -11.23
CA GLN A 237 12.14 -2.14 -12.23
C GLN A 237 10.75 -2.22 -11.61
N GLU A 238 10.63 -2.15 -10.28
CA GLU A 238 9.38 -2.18 -9.52
C GLU A 238 8.59 -3.48 -9.72
N ARG A 239 9.30 -4.57 -10.00
CA ARG A 239 8.69 -5.90 -10.12
C ARG A 239 8.82 -6.64 -8.81
N LEU A 240 7.69 -7.11 -8.29
CA LEU A 240 7.63 -7.98 -7.12
C LEU A 240 8.35 -9.30 -7.40
N LYS A 241 9.37 -9.61 -6.60
CA LYS A 241 10.17 -10.85 -6.70
C LYS A 241 9.64 -11.94 -5.78
N GLU A 242 9.44 -11.60 -4.51
CA GLU A 242 8.94 -12.49 -3.46
C GLU A 242 8.30 -11.66 -2.33
N PHE A 243 7.48 -12.30 -1.52
CA PHE A 243 7.09 -11.75 -0.22
C PHE A 243 8.22 -12.02 0.79
N GLU A 244 8.63 -10.97 1.51
CA GLU A 244 9.47 -11.08 2.71
C GLU A 244 8.65 -11.61 3.89
N SER A 245 7.43 -11.09 4.06
CA SER A 245 6.48 -11.52 5.09
C SER A 245 5.07 -11.50 4.56
N VAL A 246 4.24 -12.42 5.06
CA VAL A 246 2.80 -12.46 4.80
C VAL A 246 2.10 -12.06 6.10
N GLU A 247 1.25 -11.05 6.01
CA GLU A 247 0.49 -10.50 7.13
C GLU A 247 -0.95 -11.00 7.14
N HIS A 248 -1.54 -11.15 5.95
CA HIS A 248 -2.91 -11.63 5.79
C HIS A 248 -3.06 -12.50 4.54
N VAL A 249 -3.92 -13.51 4.64
CA VAL A 249 -4.34 -14.36 3.52
C VAL A 249 -5.82 -14.64 3.67
N SER A 250 -6.59 -14.41 2.60
CA SER A 250 -8.01 -14.74 2.51
C SER A 250 -8.32 -15.48 1.22
N ILE A 251 -9.33 -16.36 1.27
CA ILE A 251 -9.94 -16.94 0.07
C ILE A 251 -10.95 -15.91 -0.45
N LEU A 252 -10.90 -15.67 -1.76
CA LEU A 252 -11.79 -14.75 -2.44
C LEU A 252 -13.02 -15.46 -2.97
N ASP A 253 -14.08 -14.69 -3.20
CA ASP A 253 -15.24 -15.15 -3.94
C ASP A 253 -14.81 -15.56 -5.37
N PRO A 254 -15.35 -16.66 -5.95
CA PRO A 254 -15.05 -17.04 -7.33
C PRO A 254 -15.34 -15.94 -8.36
N LEU A 255 -16.25 -15.01 -8.05
CA LEU A 255 -16.63 -13.85 -8.86
C LEU A 255 -16.00 -12.55 -8.35
N ASP A 256 -14.91 -12.63 -7.56
CA ASP A 256 -14.16 -11.46 -7.11
C ASP A 256 -13.84 -10.52 -8.27
N VAL A 257 -14.41 -9.32 -8.22
CA VAL A 257 -14.38 -8.34 -9.30
C VAL A 257 -12.94 -7.94 -9.59
N SER A 258 -12.17 -7.60 -8.56
CA SER A 258 -10.79 -7.16 -8.73
C SER A 258 -9.90 -8.24 -9.35
N ALA A 259 -10.00 -9.49 -8.89
CA ALA A 259 -9.27 -10.62 -9.47
C ALA A 259 -9.63 -10.82 -10.94
N ARG A 260 -10.91 -10.68 -11.29
CA ARG A 260 -11.37 -10.81 -12.68
C ARG A 260 -10.87 -9.65 -13.55
N LEU A 261 -10.87 -8.42 -13.05
CA LEU A 261 -10.31 -7.26 -13.77
C LEU A 261 -8.79 -7.41 -14.01
N ASP A 262 -8.06 -8.01 -13.05
CA ASP A 262 -6.63 -8.33 -13.22
C ASP A 262 -6.39 -9.32 -14.38
N GLU A 263 -7.28 -10.29 -14.60
CA GLU A 263 -7.23 -11.18 -15.77
C GLU A 263 -7.50 -10.44 -17.09
N LEU A 264 -8.52 -9.57 -17.10
CA LEU A 264 -8.94 -8.84 -18.32
C LEU A 264 -7.89 -7.82 -18.77
N ARG A 265 -7.08 -7.30 -17.84
CA ARG A 265 -5.97 -6.36 -18.13
C ARG A 265 -4.96 -6.90 -19.14
N ILE A 266 -4.85 -8.22 -19.27
CA ILE A 266 -3.86 -8.88 -20.14
C ILE A 266 -4.26 -8.79 -21.62
N LEU A 267 -5.54 -8.52 -21.90
CA LEU A 267 -6.07 -8.46 -23.26
C LEU A 267 -5.37 -7.36 -24.06
N ARG A 268 -5.00 -7.72 -25.28
CA ARG A 268 -4.34 -6.83 -26.24
C ARG A 268 -5.33 -6.43 -27.33
N ASP A 269 -5.02 -5.36 -28.05
CA ASP A 269 -5.76 -5.01 -29.25
C ASP A 269 -5.79 -6.20 -30.22
N GLY A 270 -6.98 -6.50 -30.74
CA GLY A 270 -7.28 -7.62 -31.60
C GLY A 270 -7.65 -8.93 -30.89
N TRP A 271 -7.90 -8.93 -29.57
CA TRP A 271 -8.21 -10.17 -28.82
C TRP A 271 -9.46 -10.91 -29.32
N LEU A 272 -10.42 -10.18 -29.88
CA LEU A 272 -11.63 -10.74 -30.50
C LEU A 272 -11.50 -10.69 -32.03
N GLU A 273 -10.95 -11.76 -32.62
CA GLU A 273 -10.80 -11.92 -34.08
C GLU A 273 -10.16 -10.72 -34.81
N GLY A 274 -9.30 -9.96 -34.13
CA GLY A 274 -8.67 -8.75 -34.68
C GLY A 274 -9.44 -7.44 -34.44
N PHE A 275 -10.64 -7.47 -33.85
CA PHE A 275 -11.48 -6.29 -33.60
C PHE A 275 -11.47 -5.81 -32.14
N GLY A 276 -11.40 -6.73 -31.17
CA GLY A 276 -11.52 -6.39 -29.76
C GLY A 276 -10.43 -5.42 -29.28
N LYS A 277 -10.82 -4.32 -28.65
CA LYS A 277 -9.86 -3.35 -28.09
C LYS A 277 -9.36 -3.78 -26.71
N LYS A 278 -8.11 -3.45 -26.41
CA LYS A 278 -7.58 -3.55 -25.04
C LYS A 278 -8.38 -2.63 -24.10
N LEU A 279 -8.46 -3.02 -22.83
CA LEU A 279 -9.14 -2.24 -21.81
C LEU A 279 -8.21 -1.15 -21.25
N ASP A 280 -8.80 -0.03 -20.84
CA ASP A 280 -8.06 1.06 -20.21
C ASP A 280 -7.61 0.67 -18.80
N SER A 281 -6.29 0.73 -18.54
CA SER A 281 -5.73 0.28 -17.26
C SER A 281 -6.17 1.13 -16.07
N ASN A 282 -6.29 2.45 -16.25
CA ASN A 282 -6.72 3.35 -15.18
C ASN A 282 -8.21 3.16 -14.90
N GLY A 283 -9.03 2.94 -15.93
CA GLY A 283 -10.44 2.61 -15.79
C GLY A 283 -10.66 1.28 -15.07
N LEU A 284 -9.83 0.27 -15.30
CA LEU A 284 -9.89 -0.99 -14.52
C LEU A 284 -9.54 -0.76 -13.03
N ASP A 285 -8.52 0.05 -12.75
CA ASP A 285 -8.15 0.40 -11.37
C ASP A 285 -9.27 1.17 -10.67
N TRP A 286 -9.87 2.13 -11.37
CA TRP A 286 -11.05 2.86 -10.89
C TRP A 286 -12.23 1.93 -10.63
N LEU A 287 -12.56 1.04 -11.56
CA LEU A 287 -13.72 0.15 -11.41
C LEU A 287 -13.54 -0.82 -10.23
N SER A 288 -12.33 -1.38 -10.08
CA SER A 288 -11.99 -2.20 -8.93
C SER A 288 -12.22 -1.45 -7.61
N LEU A 289 -11.77 -0.20 -7.53
CA LEU A 289 -11.95 0.63 -6.34
C LEU A 289 -13.43 0.96 -6.08
N GLN A 290 -14.22 1.24 -7.12
CA GLN A 290 -15.64 1.52 -6.95
C GLN A 290 -16.40 0.30 -6.42
N PHE A 291 -16.14 -0.90 -6.94
CA PHE A 291 -16.76 -2.12 -6.41
C PHE A 291 -16.36 -2.37 -4.95
N GLU A 292 -15.08 -2.21 -4.60
CA GLU A 292 -14.61 -2.40 -3.22
C GLU A 292 -15.23 -1.41 -2.23
N GLN A 293 -15.52 -0.18 -2.66
CA GLN A 293 -16.07 0.87 -1.78
C GLN A 293 -17.60 0.90 -1.72
N GLN A 294 -18.27 0.60 -2.83
CA GLN A 294 -19.70 0.87 -3.00
C GLN A 294 -20.55 -0.39 -3.08
N PHE A 295 -19.96 -1.56 -3.35
CA PHE A 295 -20.71 -2.80 -3.53
C PHE A 295 -20.69 -3.64 -2.25
N PRO A 296 -21.85 -3.97 -1.66
CA PRO A 296 -21.88 -4.66 -0.38
C PRO A 296 -21.78 -6.20 -0.51
N ASP A 297 -21.26 -6.84 0.53
CA ASP A 297 -21.04 -8.29 0.59
C ASP A 297 -22.33 -9.14 0.56
N ASP A 298 -23.50 -8.54 0.83
CA ASP A 298 -24.79 -9.22 0.85
C ASP A 298 -25.44 -9.34 -0.54
N VAL A 299 -24.85 -8.70 -1.55
CA VAL A 299 -25.33 -8.75 -2.94
C VAL A 299 -24.39 -9.63 -3.76
N GLN A 300 -24.97 -10.44 -4.65
CA GLN A 300 -24.19 -11.34 -5.49
C GLN A 300 -23.30 -10.55 -6.46
N LEU A 301 -22.04 -10.93 -6.55
CA LEU A 301 -21.10 -10.35 -7.50
C LEU A 301 -21.43 -10.75 -8.95
N PRO A 302 -21.18 -9.86 -9.93
CA PRO A 302 -21.43 -10.14 -11.33
C PRO A 302 -20.38 -11.07 -11.94
N TYR A 303 -20.76 -11.72 -13.04
CA TYR A 303 -19.78 -12.18 -14.02
C TYR A 303 -19.29 -10.98 -14.84
N LEU A 304 -17.97 -10.88 -15.02
CA LEU A 304 -17.37 -9.79 -15.80
C LEU A 304 -16.78 -10.28 -17.12
N PHE A 305 -17.15 -9.59 -18.20
CA PHE A 305 -16.69 -9.83 -19.56
C PHE A 305 -16.18 -8.53 -20.20
N PRO A 306 -15.15 -8.62 -21.06
CA PRO A 306 -14.72 -7.49 -21.86
C PRO A 306 -15.67 -7.27 -23.04
N THR A 307 -15.95 -6.01 -23.39
CA THR A 307 -16.66 -5.68 -24.63
C THR A 307 -15.68 -5.44 -25.78
N GLU A 308 -16.16 -5.55 -27.02
CA GLU A 308 -15.34 -5.27 -28.22
C GLU A 308 -14.73 -3.86 -28.23
N GLN A 309 -15.39 -2.90 -27.56
CA GLN A 309 -15.01 -1.49 -27.53
C GLN A 309 -13.94 -1.17 -26.48
N GLY A 310 -13.52 -2.16 -25.67
CA GLY A 310 -12.56 -1.97 -24.59
C GLY A 310 -13.19 -1.54 -23.26
N ASN A 311 -14.47 -1.87 -23.07
CA ASN A 311 -15.25 -1.61 -21.86
C ASN A 311 -15.57 -2.93 -21.13
N ILE A 312 -16.37 -2.88 -20.06
CA ILE A 312 -16.76 -4.05 -19.26
C ILE A 312 -18.27 -4.28 -19.34
N SER A 313 -18.69 -5.53 -19.46
CA SER A 313 -20.05 -6.00 -19.20
C SER A 313 -20.07 -6.73 -17.86
N ALA A 314 -20.95 -6.30 -16.96
CA ALA A 314 -21.24 -6.99 -15.71
C ALA A 314 -22.61 -7.66 -15.80
N GLU A 315 -22.66 -8.97 -15.57
CA GLU A 315 -23.85 -9.78 -15.82
C GLU A 315 -24.28 -10.56 -14.57
N TRP A 316 -25.59 -10.53 -14.31
CA TRP A 316 -26.23 -11.32 -13.25
C TRP A 316 -27.38 -12.12 -13.86
N SER A 317 -27.40 -13.41 -13.56
CA SER A 317 -28.51 -14.31 -13.89
C SER A 317 -29.22 -14.71 -12.61
N LEU A 318 -30.40 -14.14 -12.38
CA LEU A 318 -31.22 -14.32 -11.18
C LEU A 318 -32.53 -15.03 -11.54
N GLU A 319 -32.53 -16.36 -11.59
CA GLU A 319 -33.66 -17.24 -11.96
C GLU A 319 -34.49 -16.78 -13.18
N THR A 320 -35.42 -15.84 -12.98
CA THR A 320 -36.30 -15.28 -14.01
C THR A 320 -35.80 -13.96 -14.60
N ASN A 321 -34.73 -13.38 -14.08
CA ASN A 321 -34.22 -12.06 -14.47
C ASN A 321 -32.77 -12.17 -14.97
N GLU A 322 -32.53 -11.73 -16.20
CA GLU A 322 -31.20 -11.54 -16.76
C GLU A 322 -30.85 -10.06 -16.75
N ILE A 323 -29.71 -9.73 -16.19
CA ILE A 323 -29.26 -8.35 -15.98
C ILE A 323 -27.90 -8.19 -16.65
N THR A 324 -27.78 -7.14 -17.44
CA THR A 324 -26.51 -6.71 -18.04
C THR A 324 -26.28 -5.24 -17.71
N LEU A 325 -25.11 -4.92 -17.18
CA LEU A 325 -24.63 -3.57 -16.94
C LEU A 325 -23.40 -3.33 -17.81
N GLU A 326 -23.56 -2.60 -18.89
CA GLU A 326 -22.44 -2.19 -19.75
C GLU A 326 -21.78 -0.94 -19.17
N ILE A 327 -20.53 -1.06 -18.75
CA ILE A 327 -19.77 -0.03 -18.04
C ILE A 327 -18.74 0.60 -18.96
N ASN A 328 -18.83 1.90 -19.18
CA ASN A 328 -17.81 2.65 -19.91
C ASN A 328 -16.67 3.07 -18.97
N LEU A 329 -15.48 2.53 -19.21
CA LEU A 329 -14.30 2.75 -18.37
C LEU A 329 -13.71 4.17 -18.47
N VAL A 330 -14.11 4.95 -19.47
CA VAL A 330 -13.57 6.31 -19.70
C VAL A 330 -14.54 7.39 -19.22
N SER A 331 -15.84 7.24 -19.51
CA SER A 331 -16.86 8.19 -19.08
C SER A 331 -17.45 7.87 -17.71
N HIS A 332 -17.11 6.71 -17.13
CA HIS A 332 -17.63 6.23 -15.85
C HIS A 332 -19.17 6.14 -15.82
N THR A 333 -19.80 5.96 -16.98
CA THR A 333 -21.24 5.80 -17.12
C THR A 333 -21.57 4.34 -17.39
N ALA A 334 -22.72 3.87 -16.93
CA ALA A 334 -23.18 2.52 -17.22
C ALA A 334 -24.62 2.46 -17.72
N SER A 335 -24.85 1.53 -18.66
CA SER A 335 -26.15 1.23 -19.22
C SER A 335 -26.65 -0.09 -18.64
N TRP A 336 -27.71 -0.03 -17.86
CA TRP A 336 -28.36 -1.20 -17.29
C TRP A 336 -29.45 -1.70 -18.22
N HIS A 337 -29.51 -3.01 -18.40
CA HIS A 337 -30.58 -3.72 -19.07
C HIS A 337 -31.04 -4.89 -18.20
N LEU A 338 -32.34 -4.95 -17.91
CA LEU A 338 -33.00 -6.06 -17.24
C LEU A 338 -34.00 -6.68 -18.21
N LEU A 339 -33.97 -8.01 -18.33
CA LEU A 339 -34.98 -8.81 -19.03
C LEU A 339 -35.55 -9.84 -18.06
N ASN A 340 -36.86 -9.78 -17.83
CA ASN A 340 -37.58 -10.84 -17.13
C ASN A 340 -38.05 -11.91 -18.14
N LEU A 341 -37.53 -13.12 -18.02
CA LEU A 341 -37.75 -14.23 -18.95
C LEU A 341 -39.20 -14.72 -18.99
N GLU A 342 -39.96 -14.55 -17.90
CA GLU A 342 -41.37 -15.00 -17.84
C GLU A 342 -42.34 -13.96 -18.40
N SER A 343 -42.25 -12.74 -17.89
CA SER A 343 -43.14 -11.63 -18.25
C SER A 343 -42.73 -10.94 -19.55
N GLN A 344 -41.51 -11.20 -20.05
CA GLN A 344 -40.89 -10.48 -21.16
C GLN A 344 -40.80 -8.97 -20.89
N HIS A 345 -40.82 -8.58 -19.61
CA HIS A 345 -40.65 -7.19 -19.21
C HIS A 345 -39.18 -6.81 -19.36
N GLU A 346 -38.94 -5.68 -20.02
CA GLU A 346 -37.61 -5.10 -20.20
C GLU A 346 -37.53 -3.74 -19.49
N GLN A 347 -36.38 -3.48 -18.87
CA GLN A 347 -36.08 -2.19 -18.28
C GLN A 347 -34.66 -1.76 -18.66
N VAL A 348 -34.55 -0.51 -19.15
CA VAL A 348 -33.27 0.12 -19.44
C VAL A 348 -33.10 1.35 -18.57
N LEU A 349 -31.93 1.47 -17.94
CA LEU A 349 -31.55 2.61 -17.10
C LEU A 349 -30.13 3.06 -17.42
N GLN A 350 -29.80 4.29 -17.03
CA GLN A 350 -28.46 4.83 -17.10
C GLN A 350 -28.02 5.22 -15.70
N PHE A 351 -26.75 4.97 -15.42
CA PHE A 351 -26.11 5.29 -14.15
C PHE A 351 -24.82 6.10 -14.40
N ASN A 352 -24.58 7.09 -13.56
CA ASN A 352 -23.29 7.77 -13.42
C ASN A 352 -22.53 7.13 -12.26
N LEU A 353 -21.50 6.33 -12.55
CA LEU A 353 -20.76 5.59 -11.53
C LEU A 353 -19.72 6.45 -10.78
N ASP A 354 -19.60 7.74 -11.10
CA ASP A 354 -18.92 8.72 -10.24
C ASP A 354 -19.85 9.26 -9.12
N ASP A 355 -21.17 9.00 -9.18
CA ASP A 355 -22.14 9.38 -8.16
C ASP A 355 -22.46 8.20 -7.24
N VAL A 356 -22.19 8.38 -5.95
CA VAL A 356 -22.48 7.38 -4.91
C VAL A 356 -23.97 7.04 -4.86
N THR A 357 -24.85 8.01 -5.13
CA THR A 357 -26.30 7.80 -5.13
C THR A 357 -26.73 6.80 -6.21
N ASP A 358 -26.07 6.82 -7.37
CA ASP A 358 -26.38 5.91 -8.47
C ASP A 358 -25.88 4.49 -8.18
N TRP A 359 -24.76 4.33 -7.45
CA TRP A 359 -24.35 3.04 -6.89
C TRP A 359 -25.36 2.50 -5.88
N GLU A 360 -25.83 3.32 -4.94
CA GLU A 360 -26.85 2.93 -3.97
C GLU A 360 -28.14 2.47 -4.66
N ASN A 361 -28.55 3.18 -5.71
CA ASN A 361 -29.72 2.82 -6.53
C ASN A 361 -29.52 1.49 -7.26
N LEU A 362 -28.34 1.27 -7.84
CA LEU A 362 -27.98 0.01 -8.52
C LEU A 362 -28.04 -1.17 -7.54
N VAL A 363 -27.37 -1.05 -6.40
CA VAL A 363 -27.31 -2.08 -5.35
C VAL A 363 -28.71 -2.38 -4.79
N THR A 364 -29.51 -1.34 -4.54
CA THR A 364 -30.88 -1.50 -4.04
C THR A 364 -31.74 -2.30 -5.01
N LYS A 365 -31.61 -2.05 -6.32
CA LYS A 365 -32.34 -2.80 -7.36
C LYS A 365 -31.91 -4.26 -7.40
N LEU A 366 -30.61 -4.53 -7.38
CA LEU A 366 -30.09 -5.90 -7.36
C LEU A 366 -30.62 -6.65 -6.13
N ARG A 367 -30.57 -6.04 -4.95
CA ARG A 367 -31.09 -6.64 -3.71
C ARG A 367 -32.57 -6.96 -3.80
N GLN A 368 -33.39 -6.04 -4.29
CA GLN A 368 -34.84 -6.27 -4.49
C GLN A 368 -35.12 -7.43 -5.45
N LEU A 369 -34.33 -7.55 -6.53
CA LEU A 369 -34.48 -8.65 -7.48
C LEU A 369 -34.05 -9.98 -6.85
N GLN A 370 -32.98 -10.00 -6.04
CA GLN A 370 -32.57 -11.21 -5.34
C GLN A 370 -33.59 -11.66 -4.28
N GLU A 371 -34.12 -10.74 -3.48
CA GLU A 371 -35.11 -11.04 -2.44
C GLU A 371 -36.43 -11.56 -3.02
N ASN A 372 -36.87 -11.03 -4.15
CA ASN A 372 -38.10 -11.49 -4.80
C ASN A 372 -37.97 -12.88 -5.45
N ASN A 373 -36.73 -13.38 -5.61
CA ASN A 373 -36.43 -14.69 -6.18
C ASN A 373 -35.93 -15.71 -5.13
N ALA A 374 -35.84 -15.33 -3.84
CA ALA A 374 -35.49 -16.22 -2.73
C ALA A 374 -36.75 -16.73 -2.01
#